data_AF-A0A848S595-F1
#
_entry.id   AF-A0A848S595-F1
#
_cell.length_a   1.000
_cell.length_b   1.000
_cell.length_c   1.000
_cell.angle_alpha   90.00
_cell.angle_beta   90.00
_cell.angle_gamma   90.00
#
_symmetry.space_group_name_H-M   'P 1'
#
loop_
_entity.id
_entity.type
_entity.pdbx_description
1 polymer ?
#
loop_
_entity_poly.entity_id
_entity_poly.type
_entity_poly.pdbx_seq_one_letter_code
_entity_poly.pdbx_strand_id
1 'polypeptide(L)'
;MKKSSFVIVFILLNVLFISCSVEEDVEMFDEYNSINITVEYTQMDNEIVEIINDHRRLKGLSELQVLNEASIEAIGHNQYMVENGEPSHDYFFKRSDKLKKVVNAKSVAENVGYGYSSAQSIVNAWLKSASHRKNIENPGFTDFGISTKKDEAGRNYFTNIFVKM
;
A
#
# COMPACT_ATOMS: atom_id res chain seq x y z
N MET A 1 26.22 -45.44 -65.73
CA MET A 1 26.75 -46.51 -64.85
C MET A 1 27.28 -45.90 -63.56
N LYS A 2 26.59 -46.11 -62.43
CA LYS A 2 27.17 -46.24 -61.08
C LYS A 2 26.06 -46.66 -60.09
N LYS A 3 26.04 -47.98 -59.88
CA LYS A 3 25.71 -48.82 -58.71
C LYS A 3 24.47 -48.48 -57.86
N SER A 4 23.61 -49.51 -57.78
CA SER A 4 22.46 -49.68 -56.90
C SER A 4 22.85 -50.33 -55.55
N SER A 5 21.95 -50.10 -54.58
CA SER A 5 21.56 -50.96 -53.44
C SER A 5 22.29 -50.85 -52.11
N PHE A 6 21.55 -50.44 -51.07
CA PHE A 6 21.29 -51.17 -49.80
C PHE A 6 20.12 -50.48 -49.05
N VAL A 7 18.89 -51.00 -49.11
CA VAL A 7 18.15 -51.75 -48.07
C VAL A 7 18.37 -51.28 -46.61
N ILE A 8 17.30 -50.82 -45.94
CA ILE A 8 16.62 -51.45 -44.78
C ILE A 8 15.76 -50.39 -44.06
N VAL A 9 14.46 -50.67 -44.01
CA VAL A 9 13.44 -50.02 -43.19
C VAL A 9 13.68 -50.36 -41.71
N PHE A 10 13.66 -49.36 -40.83
CA PHE A 10 13.21 -49.54 -39.44
C PHE A 10 12.44 -48.30 -38.99
N ILE A 11 11.12 -48.48 -38.87
CA ILE A 11 10.20 -47.66 -38.11
C ILE A 11 10.53 -47.86 -36.64
N LEU A 12 10.78 -46.80 -35.87
CA LEU A 12 10.43 -46.76 -34.44
C LEU A 12 10.17 -45.31 -34.02
N LEU A 13 8.88 -45.04 -33.91
CA LEU A 13 8.22 -43.92 -33.25
C LEU A 13 8.72 -43.80 -31.81
N ASN A 14 9.38 -42.69 -31.46
CA ASN A 14 9.51 -42.25 -30.07
C ASN A 14 9.04 -40.80 -30.00
N VAL A 15 7.76 -40.66 -29.68
CA VAL A 15 7.16 -39.39 -29.29
C VAL A 15 7.72 -39.05 -27.91
N LEU A 16 8.70 -38.15 -27.87
CA LEU A 16 9.09 -37.49 -26.63
C LEU A 16 8.04 -36.40 -26.36
N PHE A 17 6.98 -36.78 -25.64
CA PHE A 17 6.14 -35.81 -24.94
C PHE A 17 7.01 -35.15 -23.87
N ILE A 18 7.58 -33.98 -24.17
CA ILE A 18 8.06 -33.06 -23.14
C ILE A 18 6.82 -32.48 -22.48
N SER A 19 6.26 -33.24 -21.55
CA SER A 19 5.30 -32.76 -20.58
C SER A 19 6.09 -31.99 -19.52
N CYS A 20 6.22 -30.67 -19.68
CA CYS A 20 6.53 -29.83 -18.53
C CYS A 20 5.26 -29.75 -17.67
N SER A 21 5.16 -30.63 -16.67
CA SER A 21 4.32 -30.35 -15.52
C SER A 21 4.97 -29.17 -14.79
N VAL A 22 4.37 -27.99 -14.87
CA VAL A 22 4.67 -26.92 -13.90
C VAL A 22 4.03 -27.40 -12.60
N GLU A 23 4.86 -27.96 -11.73
CA GLU A 23 4.48 -28.34 -10.38
C GLU A 23 4.14 -27.08 -9.57
N GLU A 24 2.91 -27.10 -9.08
CA GLU A 24 2.42 -26.67 -7.75
C GLU A 24 3.22 -25.58 -7.01
N ASP A 25 2.53 -24.45 -6.85
CA ASP A 25 2.28 -23.82 -5.56
C ASP A 25 3.48 -23.74 -4.61
N VAL A 26 4.41 -22.84 -4.94
CA VAL A 26 5.18 -22.16 -3.89
C VAL A 26 4.24 -21.13 -3.27
N GLU A 27 3.48 -21.56 -2.26
CA GLU A 27 3.00 -20.65 -1.23
C GLU A 27 4.22 -19.97 -0.63
N MET A 28 4.52 -18.77 -1.13
CA MET A 28 5.46 -17.81 -0.55
C MET A 28 4.84 -17.29 0.74
N PHE A 29 4.83 -18.15 1.75
CA PHE A 29 4.65 -17.78 3.14
C PHE A 29 6.05 -17.45 3.69
N ASP A 30 6.63 -16.38 3.16
CA ASP A 30 7.87 -15.83 3.70
C ASP A 30 7.56 -15.23 5.08
N GLU A 31 7.80 -16.07 6.09
CA GLU A 31 8.55 -15.74 7.30
C GLU A 31 8.51 -14.25 7.65
N TYR A 32 7.53 -13.88 8.48
CA TYR A 32 7.43 -12.57 9.13
C TYR A 32 8.54 -12.45 10.19
N ASN A 33 9.79 -12.37 9.71
CA ASN A 33 10.91 -12.00 10.53
C ASN A 33 10.68 -10.54 10.90
N SER A 34 10.67 -10.24 12.21
CA SER A 34 10.46 -8.90 12.75
C SER A 34 11.61 -7.98 12.34
N ILE A 35 11.56 -7.50 11.09
CA ILE A 35 12.32 -6.35 10.63
C ILE A 35 11.82 -5.19 11.49
N ASN A 36 12.69 -4.58 12.28
CA ASN A 36 12.42 -3.27 12.84
C ASN A 36 12.31 -2.29 11.67
N ILE A 37 11.13 -2.23 11.06
CA ILE A 37 10.81 -1.31 9.97
C ILE A 37 10.92 0.08 10.57
N THR A 38 11.98 0.79 10.18
CA THR A 38 12.14 2.19 10.54
C THR A 38 11.56 3.02 9.41
N VAL A 39 10.47 3.73 9.68
CA VAL A 39 9.89 4.72 8.77
C VAL A 39 10.47 6.08 9.11
N GLU A 40 10.99 6.79 8.10
CA GLU A 40 11.40 8.18 8.24
C GLU A 40 10.19 9.09 7.99
N TYR A 41 9.81 9.87 9.00
CA TYR A 41 8.71 10.82 8.91
C TYR A 41 9.23 12.21 8.58
N THR A 42 8.61 12.87 7.61
CA THR A 42 8.91 14.27 7.32
C THR A 42 8.37 15.16 8.43
N GLN A 43 8.86 16.41 8.51
CA GLN A 43 8.26 17.41 9.41
C GLN A 43 6.75 17.56 9.15
N MET A 44 6.32 17.53 7.89
CA MET A 44 4.91 17.60 7.51
C MET A 44 4.10 16.44 8.08
N ASP A 45 4.65 15.21 8.05
CA ASP A 45 3.96 14.03 8.58
C ASP A 45 3.76 14.14 10.09
N ASN A 46 4.78 14.57 10.83
CA ASN A 46 4.71 14.75 12.28
C ASN A 46 3.70 15.85 12.66
N GLU A 47 3.70 16.98 11.95
CA GLU A 47 2.72 18.06 12.16
C GLU A 47 1.29 17.58 11.87
N ILE A 48 1.07 16.77 10.83
CA ILE A 48 -0.25 16.18 10.53
C ILE A 48 -0.70 15.26 11.68
N VAL A 49 0.20 14.42 12.20
CA VAL A 49 -0.06 13.52 13.32
C VAL A 49 -0.52 14.31 14.55
N GLU A 50 0.22 15.36 14.90
CA GLU A 50 -0.10 16.24 16.03
C GLU A 50 -1.47 16.91 15.85
N ILE A 51 -1.71 17.58 14.71
CA ILE A 51 -2.96 18.31 14.49
C ILE A 51 -4.18 17.37 14.49
N ILE A 52 -4.06 16.17 13.93
CA ILE A 52 -5.14 15.16 13.95
C ILE A 52 -5.43 14.71 15.38
N ASN A 53 -4.40 14.39 16.17
CA ASN A 53 -4.57 13.94 17.54
C ASN A 53 -5.05 15.05 18.48
N ASP A 54 -4.61 16.29 18.27
CA ASP A 54 -5.12 17.48 18.96
C ASP A 54 -6.63 17.65 18.70
N HIS A 55 -7.04 17.56 17.44
CA HIS A 55 -8.46 17.59 17.07
C HIS A 55 -9.26 16.47 17.74
N ARG A 56 -8.72 15.24 17.74
CA ARG A 56 -9.36 14.08 18.39
C ARG A 56 -9.51 14.29 19.89
N ARG A 57 -8.46 14.79 20.58
CA ARG A 57 -8.53 15.13 22.02
C ARG A 57 -9.60 16.17 22.31
N LEU A 58 -9.68 17.24 21.50
CA LEU A 58 -10.72 18.28 21.65
C LEU A 58 -12.14 17.74 21.50
N LYS A 59 -12.32 16.62 20.81
CA LYS A 59 -13.61 15.93 20.66
C LYS A 59 -13.84 14.78 21.64
N GLY A 60 -12.93 14.58 22.59
CA GLY A 60 -13.00 13.49 23.56
C GLY A 60 -12.76 12.10 22.96
N LEU A 61 -12.05 12.04 21.82
CA LEU A 61 -11.65 10.79 21.18
C LEU A 61 -10.21 10.43 21.60
N SER A 62 -9.92 9.13 21.69
CA SER A 62 -8.57 8.63 21.93
C SER A 62 -7.63 9.02 20.80
N GLU A 63 -6.37 9.28 21.12
CA GLU A 63 -5.32 9.51 20.13
C GLU A 63 -5.06 8.25 19.30
N LEU A 64 -4.72 8.45 18.03
CA LEU A 64 -4.28 7.40 17.12
C LEU A 64 -2.78 7.20 17.28
N GLN A 65 -2.35 5.95 17.41
CA GLN A 65 -0.94 5.58 17.41
C GLN A 65 -0.42 5.49 15.97
N VAL A 66 0.81 5.95 15.75
CA VAL A 66 1.46 5.80 14.44
C VAL A 66 1.85 4.34 14.24
N LEU A 67 1.36 3.74 13.15
CA LEU A 67 1.64 2.36 12.76
C LEU A 67 2.50 2.33 11.50
N ASN A 68 3.74 1.86 11.64
CA ASN A 68 4.73 1.88 10.55
C ASN A 68 4.28 1.08 9.33
N GLU A 69 3.60 -0.05 9.51
CA GLU A 69 3.05 -0.86 8.42
C GLU A 69 2.02 -0.07 7.59
N ALA A 70 1.16 0.73 8.23
CA ALA A 70 0.24 1.61 7.52
C ALA A 70 0.97 2.77 6.82
N SER A 71 2.03 3.30 7.43
CA SER A 71 2.84 4.36 6.80
C SER A 71 3.59 3.84 5.57
N ILE A 72 4.07 2.58 5.56
CA ILE A 72 4.66 1.96 4.35
C ILE A 72 3.65 1.94 3.21
N GLU A 73 2.41 1.53 3.47
CA GLU A 73 1.36 1.51 2.45
C GLU A 73 1.03 2.93 1.95
N ALA A 74 1.05 3.92 2.85
CA ALA A 74 0.86 5.33 2.49
C ALA A 74 2.02 5.88 1.63
N ILE A 75 3.27 5.51 1.94
CA ILE A 75 4.47 5.87 1.17
C ILE A 75 4.37 5.28 -0.24
N GLY A 76 4.06 3.99 -0.35
CA GLY A 76 3.89 3.31 -1.64
C GLY A 76 2.80 3.96 -2.49
N HIS A 77 1.68 4.35 -1.88
CA HIS A 77 0.60 5.02 -2.60
C HIS A 77 0.96 6.44 -3.04
N ASN A 78 1.64 7.22 -2.20
CA ASN A 78 2.14 8.54 -2.60
C ASN A 78 3.15 8.44 -3.74
N GLN A 79 4.04 7.44 -3.73
CA GLN A 79 4.94 7.19 -4.85
C GLN A 79 4.16 6.96 -6.15
N TYR A 80 3.16 6.08 -6.10
CA TYR A 80 2.27 5.80 -7.23
C TYR A 80 1.55 7.05 -7.75
N MET A 81 0.96 7.86 -6.86
CA MET A 81 0.26 9.09 -7.26
C MET A 81 1.20 10.14 -7.87
N VAL A 82 2.44 10.23 -7.38
CA VAL A 82 3.46 11.11 -7.97
C VAL A 82 3.86 10.62 -9.36
N GLU A 83 4.09 9.31 -9.54
CA GLU A 83 4.43 8.72 -10.84
C GLU A 83 3.32 8.91 -11.88
N ASN A 84 2.06 8.79 -11.46
CA ASN A 84 0.91 8.98 -12.32
C ASN A 84 0.49 10.45 -12.49
N GLY A 85 1.00 11.34 -11.62
CA GLY A 85 0.69 12.77 -11.66
C GLY A 85 -0.72 13.14 -11.20
N GLU A 86 -1.46 12.24 -10.54
CA GLU A 86 -2.84 12.47 -10.11
C GLU A 86 -3.15 11.87 -8.72
N PRO A 87 -3.93 12.57 -7.87
CA PRO A 87 -4.41 11.99 -6.63
C PRO A 87 -5.51 10.97 -6.90
N SER A 88 -5.41 9.78 -6.32
CA SER A 88 -6.41 8.72 -6.49
C SER A 88 -6.54 7.84 -5.26
N HIS A 89 -7.56 6.98 -5.22
CA HIS A 89 -7.70 5.89 -4.25
C HIS A 89 -7.37 4.53 -4.89
N ASP A 90 -6.62 4.52 -5.99
CA ASP A 90 -6.35 3.29 -6.74
C ASP A 90 -5.72 2.23 -5.85
N TYR A 91 -6.17 1.00 -6.05
CA TYR A 91 -5.70 -0.17 -5.30
C TYR A 91 -5.85 -0.07 -3.77
N PHE A 92 -6.72 0.81 -3.26
CA PHE A 92 -7.02 0.89 -1.83
C PHE A 92 -7.42 -0.48 -1.24
N PHE A 93 -8.17 -1.29 -1.98
CA PHE A 93 -8.53 -2.65 -1.55
C PHE A 93 -7.29 -3.53 -1.27
N LYS A 94 -6.21 -3.40 -2.06
CA LYS A 94 -4.96 -4.15 -1.84
C LYS A 94 -4.24 -3.68 -0.58
N ARG A 95 -4.14 -2.36 -0.37
CA ARG A 95 -3.57 -1.79 0.87
C ARG A 95 -4.35 -2.24 2.10
N SER A 96 -5.69 -2.16 2.01
CA SER A 96 -6.60 -2.62 3.04
C SER A 96 -6.39 -4.11 3.36
N ASP A 97 -6.41 -4.98 2.35
CA ASP A 97 -6.23 -6.42 2.55
C ASP A 97 -4.85 -6.79 3.05
N LYS A 98 -3.81 -6.06 2.64
CA LYS A 98 -2.47 -6.22 3.18
C LYS A 98 -2.46 -5.90 4.67
N LEU A 99 -2.98 -4.75 5.10
CA LEU A 99 -3.04 -4.38 6.52
C LEU A 99 -3.88 -5.34 7.36
N LYS A 100 -4.99 -5.87 6.82
CA LYS A 100 -5.76 -6.94 7.49
C LYS A 100 -4.91 -8.19 7.72
N LYS A 101 -4.03 -8.55 6.79
CA LYS A 101 -3.15 -9.72 6.90
C LYS A 101 -1.95 -9.47 7.81
N VAL A 102 -1.30 -8.31 7.68
CA VAL A 102 -0.01 -8.06 8.32
C VAL A 102 -0.10 -7.62 9.77
N VAL A 103 -1.14 -6.86 10.11
CA VAL A 103 -1.33 -6.30 11.47
C VAL A 103 -2.66 -6.71 12.08
N ASN A 104 -3.36 -7.68 11.47
CA ASN A 104 -4.68 -8.14 11.90
C ASN A 104 -5.74 -7.02 12.00
N ALA A 105 -5.65 -6.01 11.12
CA ALA A 105 -6.62 -4.93 11.08
C ALA A 105 -8.05 -5.47 10.87
N LYS A 106 -9.02 -5.04 11.68
CA LYS A 106 -10.45 -5.33 11.49
C LYS A 106 -11.09 -4.44 10.44
N SER A 107 -10.64 -3.20 10.31
CA SER A 107 -11.10 -2.28 9.27
C SER A 107 -10.04 -1.22 8.97
N VAL A 108 -10.02 -0.75 7.72
CA VAL A 108 -9.08 0.26 7.23
C VAL A 108 -9.86 1.33 6.48
N ALA A 109 -9.48 2.61 6.62
CA ALA A 109 -9.96 3.72 5.80
C ALA A 109 -8.80 4.60 5.34
N GLU A 110 -9.02 5.45 4.34
CA GLU A 110 -7.98 6.31 3.78
C GLU A 110 -8.52 7.71 3.49
N ASN A 111 -7.70 8.71 3.78
CA ASN A 111 -7.82 10.06 3.27
C ASN A 111 -6.65 10.33 2.32
N VAL A 112 -6.94 10.85 1.13
CA VAL A 112 -5.95 11.32 0.17
C VAL A 112 -6.03 12.85 0.07
N GLY A 113 -4.90 13.49 -0.19
CA GLY A 113 -4.79 14.94 -0.36
C GLY A 113 -3.75 15.32 -1.39
N TYR A 114 -3.88 16.52 -1.95
CA TYR A 114 -2.96 17.01 -2.98
C TYR A 114 -2.90 18.54 -3.03
N GLY A 115 -1.70 19.08 -3.30
CA GLY A 115 -1.49 20.50 -3.60
C GLY A 115 -1.43 21.45 -2.40
N TYR A 116 -1.61 20.94 -1.18
CA TYR A 116 -1.53 21.72 0.05
C TYR A 116 -0.08 21.95 0.47
N SER A 117 0.22 23.13 1.01
CA SER A 117 1.58 23.56 1.37
C SER A 117 1.90 23.48 2.87
N SER A 118 0.91 23.19 3.72
CA SER A 118 1.09 23.03 5.17
C SER A 118 0.19 21.95 5.77
N ALA A 119 0.62 21.35 6.87
CA ALA A 119 -0.12 20.34 7.62
C ALA A 119 -1.50 20.85 8.06
N GLN A 120 -1.53 22.08 8.59
CA GLN A 120 -2.78 22.73 8.98
C GLN A 120 -3.75 22.87 7.80
N SER A 121 -3.26 23.21 6.61
CA SER A 121 -4.12 23.42 5.44
C SER A 121 -4.75 22.12 4.95
N ILE A 122 -4.00 21.01 4.90
CA ILE A 122 -4.53 19.71 4.49
C ILE A 122 -5.48 19.12 5.54
N VAL A 123 -5.11 19.18 6.83
CA VAL A 123 -5.98 18.67 7.89
C VAL A 123 -7.29 19.46 7.96
N ASN A 124 -7.24 20.80 7.81
CA ASN A 124 -8.46 21.61 7.71
C ASN A 124 -9.33 21.23 6.50
N ALA A 125 -8.72 20.88 5.36
CA ALA A 125 -9.46 20.43 4.19
C ALA A 125 -10.13 19.06 4.43
N TRP A 126 -9.42 18.10 5.03
CA TRP A 126 -10.01 16.83 5.43
C TRP A 126 -11.14 17.02 6.45
N LEU A 127 -10.97 17.87 7.46
CA LEU A 127 -12.01 18.16 8.45
C LEU A 127 -13.23 18.85 7.84
N LYS A 128 -13.09 19.63 6.75
CA LYS A 128 -14.24 20.22 6.04
C LYS A 128 -15.01 19.21 5.19
N SER A 129 -14.34 18.19 4.66
CA SER A 129 -14.99 17.09 3.93
C SER A 129 -15.69 16.13 4.89
N ALA A 130 -17.00 15.91 4.72
CA ALA A 130 -17.75 15.00 5.59
C ALA A 130 -17.21 13.56 5.54
N SER A 131 -16.77 13.09 4.37
CA SER A 131 -16.19 11.76 4.19
C SER A 131 -14.84 11.63 4.92
N HIS A 132 -13.93 12.58 4.72
CA HIS A 132 -12.60 12.53 5.34
C HIS A 132 -12.64 12.78 6.85
N ARG A 133 -13.49 13.72 7.30
CA ARG A 133 -13.75 13.97 8.72
C ARG A 133 -14.29 12.73 9.42
N LYS A 134 -15.17 11.96 8.77
CA LYS A 134 -15.69 10.70 9.33
C LYS A 134 -14.56 9.72 9.66
N ASN A 135 -13.50 9.65 8.85
CA ASN A 135 -12.35 8.81 9.14
C ASN A 135 -11.56 9.34 10.35
N ILE A 136 -11.23 10.63 10.35
CA ILE A 136 -10.49 11.29 11.45
C ILE A 136 -11.22 11.18 12.79
N GLU A 137 -12.55 11.32 12.80
CA GLU A 137 -13.36 11.34 14.02
C GLU A 137 -13.95 9.97 14.38
N ASN A 138 -13.57 8.89 13.69
CA ASN A 138 -14.10 7.56 14.01
C ASN A 138 -13.52 7.07 15.35
N PRO A 139 -14.36 6.79 16.37
CA PRO A 139 -13.89 6.28 17.67
C PRO A 139 -13.38 4.84 17.59
N GLY A 140 -13.68 4.12 16.52
CA GLY A 140 -13.24 2.74 16.32
C GLY A 140 -11.82 2.61 15.78
N PHE A 141 -11.20 3.67 15.26
CA PHE A 141 -9.80 3.63 14.84
C PHE A 141 -8.88 3.86 16.03
N THR A 142 -7.81 3.06 16.08
CA THR A 142 -6.81 3.02 17.14
C THR A 142 -5.44 3.48 16.65
N ASP A 143 -5.19 3.30 15.35
CA ASP A 143 -3.89 3.54 14.73
C ASP A 143 -4.06 4.26 13.39
N PHE A 144 -2.98 4.85 12.91
CA PHE A 144 -2.89 5.38 11.56
C PHE A 144 -1.48 5.37 10.97
N GLY A 145 -1.40 5.37 9.65
CA GLY A 145 -0.19 5.62 8.89
C GLY A 145 -0.30 6.93 8.11
N ILE A 146 0.82 7.61 7.90
CA ILE A 146 0.88 8.88 7.19
C ILE A 146 2.09 8.91 6.26
N SER A 147 1.92 9.57 5.11
CA SER A 147 3.02 9.95 4.25
C SER A 147 2.69 11.24 3.51
N THR A 148 3.74 12.04 3.30
CA THR A 148 3.75 13.19 2.40
C THR A 148 4.87 13.01 1.38
N LYS A 149 4.59 13.22 0.10
CA LYS A 149 5.59 13.20 -0.98
C LYS A 149 5.42 14.40 -1.92
N LYS A 150 6.51 15.07 -2.28
CA LYS A 150 6.52 16.13 -3.29
C LYS A 150 6.78 15.54 -4.68
N ASP A 151 6.09 16.07 -5.69
CA ASP A 151 6.49 15.91 -7.09
C ASP A 151 7.59 16.92 -7.49
N GLU A 152 8.05 16.83 -8.73
CA GLU A 152 9.09 17.70 -9.30
C GLU A 152 8.67 19.19 -9.35
N ALA A 153 7.36 19.46 -9.40
CA ALA A 153 6.80 20.82 -9.37
C ALA A 153 6.63 21.35 -7.93
N GLY A 154 7.03 20.57 -6.91
CA GLY A 154 6.93 20.92 -5.50
C GLY A 154 5.54 20.77 -4.90
N ARG A 155 4.61 20.11 -5.60
CA ARG A 155 3.24 19.85 -5.13
C ARG A 155 3.24 18.62 -4.22
N ASN A 156 2.70 18.77 -3.02
CA ASN A 156 2.61 17.66 -2.07
C ASN A 156 1.43 16.74 -2.40
N TYR A 157 1.67 15.43 -2.28
CA TYR A 157 0.69 14.35 -2.22
C TYR A 157 0.66 13.82 -0.79
N PHE A 158 -0.53 13.52 -0.29
CA PHE A 158 -0.77 13.09 1.08
C PHE A 158 -1.60 11.81 1.07
N THR A 159 -1.20 10.85 1.89
CA THR A 159 -1.99 9.65 2.15
C THR A 159 -2.01 9.41 3.66
N ASN A 160 -3.21 9.37 4.25
CA ASN A 160 -3.42 9.06 5.65
C ASN A 160 -4.35 7.85 5.79
N ILE A 161 -3.83 6.75 6.30
CA ILE A 161 -4.54 5.46 6.42
C ILE A 161 -4.90 5.24 7.88
N PHE A 162 -6.18 5.01 8.17
CA PHE A 162 -6.68 4.74 9.52
C PHE A 162 -6.91 3.25 9.70
N VAL A 163 -6.54 2.73 10.86
CA VAL A 163 -6.58 1.29 11.17
C VAL A 163 -7.32 1.05 12.48
N LYS A 164 -8.22 0.06 12.45
CA LYS A 164 -8.87 -0.49 13.63
C LYS A 164 -8.31 -1.87 13.87
N MET A 165 -7.78 -2.11 15.06
CA MET A 165 -7.33 -3.43 15.51
C MET A 165 -8.47 -4.28 16.06
#